data_AF-A0A972ZCG6-F1
#
_entry.id   AF-A0A972ZCG6-F1
#
_cell.length_a   1.000
_cell.length_b   1.000
_cell.length_c   1.000
_cell.angle_alpha   90.00
_cell.angle_beta   90.00
_cell.angle_gamma   90.00
#
_symmetry.space_group_name_H-M   'P 1'
#
loop_
_entity.id
_entity.type
_entity.pdbx_description
1 polymer ?
#
loop_
_entity_poly.entity_id
_entity_poly.type
_entity_poly.pdbx_seq_one_letter_code
_entity_poly.pdbx_strand_id
1 'polypeptide(L)'
;MKRFTMTILALLTALSSGAWARTDNGNDVALYLSEARTPSDQKSLISDAMGRPHYFRYLRIMTIEEGETNGLPCMAFVTEEPASYMKVAFTISKPVSMKTLKEAPPSMIGDAIAVSGKIAAVDLKRQLITLRPVIVRHKDRLTPKIGKEMLYELDPSAICYSFTAVKPGVQLPYKHRDLLDHKAEILEKQGKQAWADFLRSELAKRKQAERP
;
A
#
# COMPACT_ATOMS: atom_id res chain seq x y z
N MET A 1 -39.27 44.46 -36.20
CA MET A 1 -39.06 44.37 -34.73
C MET A 1 -39.55 43.00 -34.30
N LYS A 2 -38.83 42.06 -33.67
CA LYS A 2 -37.61 42.08 -32.85
C LYS A 2 -36.79 40.81 -33.15
N ARG A 3 -35.48 40.92 -32.99
CA ARG A 3 -34.45 39.88 -33.20
C ARG A 3 -34.58 38.79 -32.14
N PHE A 4 -34.57 37.51 -32.55
CA PHE A 4 -34.38 36.37 -31.65
C PHE A 4 -32.88 36.15 -31.47
N THR A 5 -32.33 36.58 -30.34
CA THR A 5 -30.96 36.27 -29.93
C THR A 5 -30.93 34.93 -29.19
N MET A 6 -30.09 34.03 -29.70
CA MET A 6 -29.64 32.79 -29.06
C MET A 6 -29.09 33.04 -27.66
N THR A 7 -29.32 32.10 -26.75
CA THR A 7 -28.43 31.88 -25.61
C THR A 7 -28.28 30.38 -25.40
N ILE A 8 -27.23 29.80 -26.00
CA ILE A 8 -26.81 28.43 -25.73
C ILE A 8 -25.98 28.49 -24.45
N LEU A 9 -26.57 28.02 -23.35
CA LEU A 9 -25.89 27.82 -22.08
C LEU A 9 -25.06 26.54 -22.17
N ALA A 10 -23.76 26.68 -22.45
CA ALA A 10 -22.81 25.57 -22.42
C ALA A 10 -22.60 25.14 -20.96
N LEU A 11 -23.28 24.07 -20.56
CA LEU A 11 -23.09 23.40 -19.29
C LEU A 11 -21.74 22.67 -19.32
N LEU A 12 -20.68 23.32 -18.82
CA LEU A 12 -19.41 22.68 -18.47
C LEU A 12 -19.65 21.75 -17.28
N THR A 13 -20.15 20.54 -17.55
CA THR A 13 -20.01 19.43 -16.63
C THR A 13 -18.54 19.02 -16.65
N ALA A 14 -17.79 19.54 -15.67
CA ALA A 14 -16.49 19.02 -15.31
C ALA A 14 -16.65 17.51 -15.04
N LEU A 15 -16.27 16.70 -16.03
CA LEU A 15 -15.90 15.31 -15.86
C LEU A 15 -14.72 15.28 -14.89
N SER A 16 -15.02 15.35 -13.61
CA SER A 16 -14.12 14.84 -12.58
C SER A 16 -14.09 13.34 -12.79
N SER A 17 -13.20 12.91 -13.69
CA SER A 17 -12.69 11.55 -13.72
C SER A 17 -12.18 11.28 -12.31
N GLY A 18 -13.01 10.61 -11.53
CA GLY A 18 -12.59 9.95 -10.30
C GLY A 18 -11.56 8.92 -10.71
N ALA A 19 -10.31 9.36 -10.82
CA ALA A 19 -9.17 8.48 -10.78
C ALA A 19 -9.32 7.76 -9.44
N TRP A 20 -9.77 6.51 -9.51
CA TRP A 20 -9.73 5.61 -8.38
C TRP A 20 -8.26 5.56 -7.98
N ALA A 21 -7.92 6.32 -6.94
CA ALA A 21 -6.56 6.41 -6.46
C ALA A 21 -6.10 4.97 -6.19
N ARG A 22 -5.08 4.53 -6.94
CA ARG A 22 -4.40 3.27 -6.73
C ARG A 22 -4.10 3.20 -5.23
N THR A 23 -4.66 2.19 -4.57
CA THR A 23 -4.40 2.02 -3.14
C THR A 23 -3.02 1.40 -3.01
N ASP A 24 -2.06 2.18 -2.52
CA ASP A 24 -0.67 1.76 -2.42
C ASP A 24 -0.45 0.92 -1.15
N ASN A 25 0.65 0.15 -1.10
CA ASN A 25 0.95 -0.74 0.03
C ASN A 25 1.46 0.05 1.23
N GLY A 26 0.65 0.12 2.29
CA GLY A 26 0.99 0.84 3.51
C GLY A 26 2.10 0.17 4.32
N ASN A 27 2.22 -1.16 4.27
CA ASN A 27 3.31 -1.87 4.95
C ASN A 27 4.67 -1.49 4.33
N ASP A 28 4.75 -1.37 3.01
CA ASP A 28 5.98 -0.92 2.31
C ASP A 28 6.35 0.52 2.75
N VAL A 29 5.36 1.41 2.87
CA VAL A 29 5.60 2.79 3.36
C VAL A 29 6.16 2.78 4.78
N ALA A 30 5.59 1.99 5.68
CA ALA A 30 6.07 1.87 7.06
C ALA A 30 7.51 1.34 7.12
N LEU A 31 7.82 0.33 6.32
CA LEU A 31 9.16 -0.24 6.21
C LEU A 31 10.17 0.78 5.67
N TYR A 32 9.87 1.43 4.55
CA TYR A 32 10.82 2.38 3.97
C TYR A 32 11.04 3.59 4.87
N LEU A 33 10.03 4.05 5.60
CA LEU A 33 10.19 5.12 6.57
C LEU A 33 11.05 4.71 7.78
N SER A 34 10.98 3.45 8.24
CA SER A 34 11.83 2.97 9.33
C SER A 34 13.29 2.74 8.90
N GLU A 35 13.52 2.39 7.64
CA GLU A 35 14.85 2.14 7.08
C GLU A 35 15.56 3.41 6.58
N ALA A 36 14.82 4.48 6.30
CA ALA A 36 15.36 5.72 5.76
C ALA A 36 16.35 6.38 6.73
N ARG A 37 17.62 6.43 6.31
CA ARG A 37 18.74 6.91 7.13
C ARG A 37 18.99 8.41 7.04
N THR A 38 18.51 9.07 5.97
CA THR A 38 18.77 10.49 5.74
C THR A 38 17.48 11.33 5.89
N PRO A 39 17.59 12.57 6.39
CA PRO A 39 16.43 13.47 6.47
C PRO A 39 15.80 13.78 5.09
N SER A 40 16.61 13.75 4.02
CA SER A 40 16.14 13.99 2.65
C SER A 40 15.25 12.84 2.17
N ASP A 41 15.68 11.60 2.37
CA ASP A 41 14.92 10.41 1.98
C ASP A 41 13.61 10.32 2.76
N GLN A 42 13.67 10.57 4.07
CA GLN A 42 12.50 10.63 4.93
C GLN A 42 11.48 11.66 4.44
N LYS A 43 11.94 12.88 4.09
CA LYS A 43 11.07 13.93 3.57
C LYS A 43 10.44 13.54 2.23
N SER A 44 11.21 12.92 1.34
CA SER A 44 10.73 12.47 0.03
C SER A 44 9.65 11.39 0.18
N LEU A 45 9.91 10.36 1.00
CA LEU A 45 8.96 9.28 1.29
C LEU A 45 7.66 9.82 1.91
N ILE A 46 7.76 10.72 2.90
CA ILE A 46 6.59 11.35 3.51
C ILE A 46 5.80 12.12 2.45
N SER A 47 6.47 12.91 1.60
CA SER A 47 5.80 13.72 0.59
C SER A 47 5.06 12.90 -0.46
N ASP A 48 5.60 11.75 -0.87
CA ASP A 48 4.95 10.87 -1.84
C ASP A 48 3.76 10.12 -1.21
N ALA A 49 3.91 9.70 0.04
CA ALA A 49 2.89 8.91 0.73
C ALA A 49 1.71 9.75 1.25
N MET A 50 1.92 11.04 1.56
CA MET A 50 0.94 11.90 2.22
C MET A 50 -0.36 12.07 1.41
N GLY A 51 -1.51 11.98 2.07
CA GLY A 51 -2.83 12.24 1.48
C GLY A 51 -3.36 11.15 0.53
N ARG A 52 -2.53 10.17 0.15
CA ARG A 52 -2.94 9.02 -0.67
C ARG A 52 -3.53 7.90 0.19
N PRO A 53 -4.51 7.15 -0.33
CA PRO A 53 -5.02 5.97 0.36
C PRO A 53 -4.00 4.83 0.28
N HIS A 54 -3.66 4.28 1.44
CA HIS A 54 -2.79 3.12 1.58
C HIS A 54 -3.56 1.97 2.20
N TYR A 55 -3.22 0.75 1.81
CA TYR A 55 -3.75 -0.48 2.37
C TYR A 55 -2.69 -1.11 3.28
N PHE A 56 -3.01 -1.20 4.56
CA PHE A 56 -2.17 -1.84 5.56
C PHE A 56 -2.79 -3.18 5.94
N ARG A 57 -1.96 -4.21 5.97
CA ARG A 57 -2.30 -5.56 6.45
C ARG A 57 -1.52 -5.89 7.70
N TYR A 58 -2.00 -6.91 8.41
CA TYR A 58 -1.32 -7.50 9.55
C TYR A 58 -1.03 -6.52 10.70
N LEU A 59 -1.78 -5.42 10.80
CA LEU A 59 -1.58 -4.43 11.83
C LEU A 59 -2.00 -5.01 13.19
N ARG A 60 -1.03 -5.24 14.06
CA ARG A 60 -1.28 -5.78 15.41
C ARG A 60 -1.91 -4.70 16.27
N ILE A 61 -3.07 -4.97 16.84
CA ILE A 61 -3.75 -4.05 17.75
C ILE A 61 -2.97 -3.98 19.06
N MET A 62 -2.49 -2.80 19.41
CA MET A 62 -1.77 -2.54 20.65
C MET A 62 -2.69 -1.92 21.71
N THR A 63 -3.53 -0.97 21.29
CA THR A 63 -4.54 -0.34 22.15
C THR A 63 -5.85 -0.17 21.41
N ILE A 64 -6.94 -0.23 22.18
CA ILE A 64 -8.29 0.11 21.75
C ILE A 64 -8.87 1.05 22.80
N GLU A 65 -9.30 2.22 22.38
CA GLU A 65 -9.99 3.18 23.23
C GLU A 65 -11.36 3.48 22.62
N GLU A 66 -12.42 3.14 23.33
CA GLU A 66 -13.77 3.52 22.94
C GLU A 66 -14.02 4.98 23.33
N GLY A 67 -14.75 5.69 22.48
CA GLY A 67 -15.09 7.07 22.74
C GLY A 67 -16.25 7.54 21.87
N GLU A 68 -16.38 8.85 21.81
CA GLU A 68 -17.44 9.50 21.07
C GLU A 68 -16.86 10.68 20.29
N THR A 69 -17.33 10.89 19.07
CA THR A 69 -16.96 12.04 18.25
C THR A 69 -18.21 12.57 17.57
N ASN A 70 -18.56 13.83 17.84
CA ASN A 70 -19.76 14.47 17.32
C ASN A 70 -21.06 13.69 17.60
N GLY A 71 -21.21 13.14 18.82
CA GLY A 71 -22.41 12.39 19.18
C GLY A 71 -22.45 10.93 18.67
N LEU A 72 -21.39 10.47 18.01
CA LEU A 72 -21.32 9.14 17.39
C LEU A 72 -20.22 8.30 18.03
N PRO A 73 -20.50 7.00 18.31
CA PRO A 73 -19.50 6.11 18.90
C PRO A 73 -18.31 5.95 17.94
N CYS A 74 -17.12 6.04 18.49
CA CYS A 74 -15.89 5.79 17.77
C CYS A 74 -14.94 4.88 18.57
N MET A 75 -14.01 4.27 17.87
CA MET A 75 -12.92 3.50 18.47
C MET A 75 -11.60 4.03 17.93
N ALA A 76 -10.74 4.49 18.83
CA ALA A 76 -9.37 4.85 18.54
C ALA A 76 -8.48 3.62 18.70
N PHE A 77 -7.60 3.43 17.73
CA PHE A 77 -6.64 2.33 17.70
C PHE A 77 -5.23 2.90 17.61
N VAL A 78 -4.32 2.29 18.36
CA VAL A 78 -2.91 2.27 18.03
C VAL A 78 -2.57 0.84 17.67
N THR A 79 -2.08 0.64 16.46
CA THR A 79 -1.60 -0.65 15.98
C THR A 79 -0.12 -0.59 15.68
N GLU A 80 0.50 -1.74 15.48
CA GLU A 80 1.91 -1.86 15.10
C GLU A 80 2.02 -2.65 13.79
N GLU A 81 2.84 -2.14 12.87
CA GLU A 81 3.22 -2.84 11.65
C GLU A 81 4.40 -3.78 11.98
N PRO A 82 4.27 -5.10 11.73
CA PRO A 82 5.17 -6.09 12.31
C PRO A 82 6.59 -6.11 11.71
N ALA A 83 6.78 -5.66 10.46
CA ALA A 83 8.10 -5.69 9.82
C ALA A 83 8.98 -4.50 10.25
N SER A 84 8.37 -3.33 10.44
CA SER A 84 9.04 -2.06 10.72
C SER A 84 8.94 -1.61 12.17
N TYR A 85 8.05 -2.21 12.96
CA TYR A 85 7.64 -1.76 14.29
C TYR A 85 7.06 -0.33 14.32
N MET A 86 6.74 0.23 13.15
CA MET A 86 6.06 1.52 13.10
C MET A 86 4.64 1.39 13.64
N LYS A 87 4.27 2.37 14.47
CA LYS A 87 2.92 2.51 14.99
C LYS A 87 2.03 3.13 13.95
N VAL A 88 0.81 2.63 13.82
CA VAL A 88 -0.23 3.17 12.95
C VAL A 88 -1.44 3.51 13.81
N ALA A 89 -1.75 4.80 13.95
CA ALA A 89 -2.87 5.27 14.76
C ALA A 89 -4.01 5.78 13.89
N PHE A 90 -5.24 5.47 14.31
CA PHE A 90 -6.45 5.93 13.63
C PHE A 90 -7.69 5.83 14.50
N THR A 91 -8.72 6.59 14.10
CA THR A 91 -10.05 6.54 14.71
C THR A 91 -11.07 6.04 13.71
N ILE A 92 -11.89 5.08 14.13
CA ILE A 92 -12.96 4.49 13.34
C ILE A 92 -14.29 4.97 13.89
N SER A 93 -15.08 5.62 13.03
CA SER A 93 -16.46 6.02 13.31
C SER A 93 -17.47 5.46 12.30
N LYS A 94 -16.99 4.81 11.23
CA LYS A 94 -17.85 4.30 10.16
C LYS A 94 -18.60 3.04 10.62
N PRO A 95 -19.95 3.00 10.53
CA PRO A 95 -20.75 1.87 11.01
C PRO A 95 -20.35 0.51 10.42
N VAL A 96 -19.99 0.46 9.13
CA VAL A 96 -19.56 -0.79 8.47
C VAL A 96 -18.28 -1.33 9.10
N SER A 97 -17.30 -0.46 9.37
CA SER A 97 -16.04 -0.86 10.01
C SER A 97 -16.25 -1.23 11.47
N MET A 98 -17.12 -0.51 12.19
CA MET A 98 -17.51 -0.84 13.56
C MET A 98 -18.20 -2.22 13.62
N LYS A 99 -19.08 -2.53 12.66
CA LYS A 99 -19.72 -3.85 12.54
C LYS A 99 -18.67 -4.93 12.35
N THR A 100 -17.72 -4.74 11.42
CA THR A 100 -16.62 -5.69 11.21
C THR A 100 -15.87 -5.96 12.50
N LEU A 101 -15.46 -4.92 13.25
CA LEU A 101 -14.72 -5.08 14.50
C LEU A 101 -15.52 -5.82 15.59
N LYS A 102 -16.84 -5.60 15.67
CA LYS A 102 -17.72 -6.18 16.70
C LYS A 102 -18.30 -7.54 16.35
N GLU A 103 -18.21 -7.98 15.09
CA GLU A 103 -18.65 -9.32 14.67
C GLU A 103 -17.96 -10.41 15.50
N ALA A 104 -18.60 -11.53 15.82
CA ALA A 104 -17.98 -12.54 16.69
C ALA A 104 -16.84 -13.30 15.97
N PRO A 105 -15.66 -13.50 16.60
CA PRO A 105 -15.24 -12.94 17.89
C PRO A 105 -14.85 -11.45 17.75
N PRO A 106 -15.21 -10.58 18.71
CA PRO A 106 -14.89 -9.15 18.63
C PRO A 106 -13.37 -8.93 18.62
N SER A 107 -12.92 -7.91 17.89
CA SER A 107 -11.51 -7.55 17.83
C SER A 107 -10.98 -7.12 19.20
N MET A 108 -9.85 -7.68 19.59
CA MET A 108 -9.20 -7.43 20.87
C MET A 108 -7.72 -7.02 20.70
N ILE A 109 -7.11 -6.56 21.79
CA ILE A 109 -5.66 -6.29 21.83
C ILE A 109 -4.91 -7.59 21.48
N GLY A 110 -3.90 -7.47 20.63
CA GLY A 110 -3.13 -8.60 20.09
C GLY A 110 -3.65 -9.16 18.78
N ASP A 111 -4.91 -8.89 18.39
CA ASP A 111 -5.42 -9.29 17.08
C ASP A 111 -4.76 -8.49 15.95
N ALA A 112 -4.86 -9.00 14.73
CA ALA A 112 -4.46 -8.27 13.53
C ALA A 112 -5.68 -7.71 12.78
N ILE A 113 -5.53 -6.54 12.18
CA ILE A 113 -6.55 -5.93 11.32
C ILE A 113 -5.96 -5.40 10.02
N ALA A 114 -6.77 -5.42 8.96
CA ALA A 114 -6.45 -4.83 7.68
C ALA A 114 -7.28 -3.57 7.47
N VAL A 115 -6.61 -2.46 7.14
CA VAL A 115 -7.25 -1.15 7.02
C VAL A 115 -6.83 -0.45 5.74
N SER A 116 -7.76 0.29 5.14
CA SER A 116 -7.45 1.26 4.10
C SER A 116 -7.64 2.66 4.66
N GLY A 117 -6.62 3.50 4.56
CA GLY A 117 -6.66 4.85 5.13
C GLY A 117 -5.71 5.81 4.44
N LYS A 118 -6.00 7.10 4.50
CA LYS A 118 -5.09 8.14 4.01
C LYS A 118 -4.09 8.51 5.09
N ILE A 119 -2.81 8.57 4.76
CA ILE A 119 -1.81 9.11 5.68
C ILE A 119 -2.06 10.61 5.85
N ALA A 120 -2.32 11.03 7.08
CA ALA A 120 -2.62 12.40 7.46
C ALA A 120 -1.45 13.08 8.18
N ALA A 121 -0.66 12.31 8.91
CA ALA A 121 0.56 12.78 9.57
C ALA A 121 1.55 11.63 9.78
N VAL A 122 2.83 11.98 9.87
CA VAL A 122 3.93 11.07 10.21
C VAL A 122 4.80 11.76 11.26
N ASP A 123 5.04 11.08 12.39
CA ASP A 123 5.95 11.49 13.44
C ASP A 123 7.07 10.46 13.55
N LEU A 124 8.23 10.79 12.99
CA LEU A 124 9.39 9.90 12.94
C LEU A 124 10.04 9.69 14.32
N LYS A 125 9.93 10.66 15.24
CA LYS A 125 10.48 10.51 16.59
C LYS A 125 9.71 9.47 17.40
N ARG A 126 8.40 9.41 17.19
CA ARG A 126 7.51 8.42 17.82
C ARG A 126 7.27 7.18 16.97
N GLN A 127 7.89 7.10 15.79
CA GLN A 127 7.67 6.08 14.77
C GLN A 127 6.17 5.87 14.48
N LEU A 128 5.44 6.96 14.28
CA LEU A 128 3.98 6.97 14.24
C LEU A 128 3.44 7.49 12.91
N ILE A 129 2.63 6.69 12.24
CA ILE A 129 1.80 7.08 11.10
C ILE A 129 0.38 7.29 11.61
N THR A 130 -0.24 8.43 11.27
CA THR A 130 -1.65 8.70 11.58
C THR A 130 -2.48 8.60 10.31
N LEU A 131 -3.53 7.79 10.33
CA LEU A 131 -4.45 7.63 9.20
C LEU A 131 -5.77 8.37 9.43
N ARG A 132 -6.22 9.15 8.45
CA ARG A 132 -7.54 9.80 8.44
C ARG A 132 -7.99 10.16 7.02
N PRO A 133 -9.19 9.74 6.56
CA PRO A 133 -10.12 8.80 7.19
C PRO A 133 -9.67 7.33 7.02
N VAL A 134 -10.24 6.42 7.82
CA VAL A 134 -9.95 4.97 7.78
C VAL A 134 -11.20 4.14 7.52
N ILE A 135 -11.01 3.00 6.86
CA ILE A 135 -11.98 1.93 6.68
C ILE A 135 -11.30 0.61 7.09
N VAL A 136 -11.89 -0.10 8.05
CA VAL A 136 -11.52 -1.50 8.32
C VAL A 136 -12.04 -2.35 7.17
N ARG A 137 -11.14 -3.10 6.52
CA ARG A 137 -11.47 -3.96 5.39
C ARG A 137 -11.90 -5.34 5.89
N HIS A 138 -11.11 -5.91 6.79
CA HIS A 138 -11.42 -7.16 7.49
C HIS A 138 -10.54 -7.30 8.73
N LYS A 139 -10.93 -8.24 9.61
CA LYS A 139 -10.01 -8.75 10.64
C LYS A 139 -8.97 -9.62 9.95
N ASP A 140 -7.72 -9.34 10.24
CA ASP A 140 -6.59 -10.04 9.65
C ASP A 140 -6.06 -11.10 10.63
N ARG A 141 -4.95 -11.74 10.29
CA ARG A 141 -4.25 -12.66 11.19
C ARG A 141 -2.77 -12.31 11.24
N LEU A 142 -2.15 -12.35 12.41
CA LEU A 142 -0.70 -12.14 12.55
C LEU A 142 0.13 -13.22 11.85
N THR A 143 -0.49 -14.35 11.52
CA THR A 143 0.13 -15.44 10.77
C THR A 143 -0.64 -15.64 9.46
N PRO A 144 0.08 -15.64 8.33
CA PRO A 144 -0.56 -15.84 7.03
C PRO A 144 -1.16 -17.25 6.94
N LYS A 145 -2.29 -17.38 6.25
CA LYS A 145 -2.89 -18.70 5.99
C LYS A 145 -2.32 -19.31 4.73
N ILE A 146 -1.63 -20.45 4.89
CA ILE A 146 -1.20 -21.29 3.78
C ILE A 146 -2.41 -21.56 2.87
N GLY A 147 -2.27 -21.21 1.59
CA GLY A 147 -3.31 -21.39 0.57
C GLY A 147 -4.34 -20.25 0.44
N LYS A 148 -4.25 -19.18 1.24
CA LYS A 148 -5.07 -17.97 1.08
C LYS A 148 -4.28 -16.70 0.75
N GLU A 149 -3.00 -16.66 1.13
CA GLU A 149 -2.08 -15.57 0.78
C GLU A 149 -1.35 -15.87 -0.53
N MET A 150 -0.89 -14.82 -1.21
CA MET A 150 -0.03 -14.97 -2.38
C MET A 150 1.35 -15.48 -1.93
N LEU A 151 1.96 -16.38 -2.71
CA LEU A 151 3.27 -16.97 -2.35
C LEU A 151 4.34 -15.92 -2.04
N TYR A 152 4.32 -14.78 -2.72
CA TYR A 152 5.28 -13.70 -2.48
C TYR A 152 5.08 -12.96 -1.15
N GLU A 153 3.89 -13.04 -0.55
CA GLU A 153 3.62 -12.49 0.78
C GLU A 153 4.21 -13.40 1.88
N LEU A 154 4.43 -14.68 1.55
CA LEU A 154 5.07 -15.66 2.43
C LEU A 154 6.58 -15.69 2.26
N ASP A 155 7.05 -15.55 1.02
CA ASP A 155 8.44 -15.68 0.64
C ASP A 155 8.77 -14.66 -0.46
N PRO A 156 9.53 -13.59 -0.15
CA PRO A 156 9.95 -12.60 -1.14
C PRO A 156 10.80 -13.19 -2.28
N SER A 157 11.36 -14.38 -2.09
CA SER A 157 12.09 -15.13 -3.13
C SER A 157 11.17 -15.88 -4.10
N ALA A 158 9.87 -15.96 -3.82
CA ALA A 158 8.89 -16.58 -4.69
C ALA A 158 8.87 -15.91 -6.07
N ILE A 159 8.82 -16.72 -7.12
CA ILE A 159 8.81 -16.24 -8.50
C ILE A 159 7.49 -15.53 -8.79
N CYS A 160 7.57 -14.25 -9.13
CA CYS A 160 6.41 -13.43 -9.48
C CYS A 160 6.24 -13.25 -10.99
N TYR A 161 7.31 -13.47 -11.76
CA TYR A 161 7.30 -13.33 -13.21
C TYR A 161 8.25 -14.34 -13.87
N SER A 162 7.80 -14.95 -14.97
CA SER A 162 8.60 -15.85 -15.79
C SER A 162 8.58 -15.39 -17.24
N PHE A 163 9.75 -15.21 -17.84
CA PHE A 163 9.90 -14.90 -19.25
C PHE A 163 10.48 -16.10 -20.00
N THR A 164 9.66 -16.72 -20.85
CA THR A 164 9.97 -17.97 -21.55
C THR A 164 10.14 -17.81 -23.06
N ALA A 165 10.04 -16.58 -23.57
CA ALA A 165 10.12 -16.31 -25.01
C ALA A 165 11.55 -16.43 -25.59
N VAL A 166 12.56 -16.64 -24.74
CA VAL A 166 13.95 -16.94 -25.12
C VAL A 166 14.48 -18.09 -24.28
N LYS A 167 15.52 -18.80 -24.77
CA LYS A 167 16.17 -19.89 -24.05
C LYS A 167 17.59 -19.47 -23.59
N PRO A 168 17.99 -19.76 -22.34
CA PRO A 168 17.14 -20.24 -21.24
C PRO A 168 16.15 -19.17 -20.78
N GLY A 169 14.96 -19.57 -20.32
CA GLY A 169 14.00 -18.62 -19.76
C GLY A 169 14.55 -17.89 -18.52
N VAL A 170 13.94 -16.78 -18.14
CA VAL A 170 14.33 -16.00 -16.97
C VAL A 170 13.20 -16.00 -15.95
N GLN A 171 13.51 -16.33 -14.70
CA GLN A 171 12.59 -16.29 -13.58
C GLN A 171 12.95 -15.10 -12.69
N LEU A 172 11.95 -14.32 -12.32
CA LEU A 172 12.09 -13.12 -11.52
C LEU A 172 11.40 -13.31 -10.16
N PRO A 173 12.15 -13.32 -9.06
CA PRO A 173 11.62 -13.27 -7.70
C PRO A 173 10.87 -11.96 -7.41
N TYR A 174 9.89 -12.00 -6.51
CA TYR A 174 9.08 -10.84 -6.15
C TYR A 174 9.88 -9.68 -5.57
N LYS A 175 10.93 -9.96 -4.79
CA LYS A 175 11.85 -8.94 -4.27
C LYS A 175 12.55 -8.09 -5.34
N HIS A 176 12.44 -8.46 -6.61
CA HIS A 176 12.99 -7.73 -7.76
C HIS A 176 11.90 -7.32 -8.77
N ARG A 177 10.64 -7.22 -8.32
CA ARG A 177 9.49 -6.85 -9.16
C ARG A 177 9.65 -5.49 -9.85
N ASP A 178 10.44 -4.59 -9.26
CA ASP A 178 10.75 -3.26 -9.78
C ASP A 178 11.39 -3.29 -11.17
N LEU A 179 12.12 -4.36 -11.51
CA LEU A 179 12.68 -4.54 -12.85
C LEU A 179 11.60 -4.57 -13.94
N LEU A 180 10.36 -4.96 -13.60
CA LEU A 180 9.24 -5.01 -14.53
C LEU A 180 8.80 -3.62 -15.03
N ASP A 181 9.17 -2.55 -14.34
CA ASP A 181 8.84 -1.19 -14.75
C ASP A 181 9.50 -0.83 -16.09
N HIS A 182 10.63 -1.48 -16.43
CA HIS A 182 11.36 -1.29 -17.69
C HIS A 182 10.86 -2.19 -18.84
N LYS A 183 9.95 -3.12 -18.57
CA LYS A 183 9.57 -4.18 -19.51
C LYS A 183 9.02 -3.65 -20.83
N ALA A 184 8.09 -2.70 -20.76
CA ALA A 184 7.42 -2.16 -21.94
C ALA A 184 8.42 -1.47 -22.86
N GLU A 185 9.25 -0.59 -22.29
CA GLU A 185 10.26 0.17 -23.04
C GLU A 185 11.29 -0.74 -23.72
N ILE A 186 11.84 -1.71 -22.99
CA ILE A 186 12.90 -2.58 -23.52
C ILE A 186 12.34 -3.51 -24.60
N LEU A 187 11.15 -4.08 -24.38
CA LEU A 187 10.54 -4.97 -25.37
C LEU A 187 10.20 -4.23 -26.67
N GLU A 188 9.74 -2.98 -26.58
CA GLU A 188 9.38 -2.17 -27.75
C GLU A 188 10.62 -1.70 -28.52
N LYS A 189 11.66 -1.22 -27.82
CA LYS A 189 12.84 -0.63 -28.45
C LYS A 189 13.90 -1.64 -28.86
N GLN A 190 14.08 -2.71 -28.08
CA GLN A 190 15.24 -3.61 -28.18
C GLN A 190 14.86 -5.09 -28.31
N GLY A 191 13.57 -5.40 -28.16
CA GLY A 191 13.03 -6.73 -28.40
C GLY A 191 13.24 -7.73 -27.25
N LYS A 192 12.82 -8.96 -27.52
CA LYS A 192 12.70 -10.04 -26.53
C LYS A 192 14.05 -10.48 -25.94
N GLN A 193 15.10 -10.52 -26.75
CA GLN A 193 16.42 -10.94 -26.30
C GLN A 193 17.03 -9.91 -25.34
N ALA A 194 16.97 -8.63 -25.70
CA ALA A 194 17.46 -7.55 -24.84
C ALA A 194 16.76 -7.51 -23.48
N TRP A 195 15.44 -7.77 -23.44
CA TRP A 195 14.70 -7.88 -22.19
C TRP A 195 15.21 -9.01 -21.29
N ALA A 196 15.50 -10.19 -21.86
CA ALA A 196 16.04 -11.29 -21.09
C ALA A 196 17.46 -11.01 -20.58
N ASP A 197 18.29 -10.39 -21.41
CA ASP A 197 19.67 -10.06 -21.06
C ASP A 197 19.71 -8.98 -19.97
N PHE A 198 18.83 -7.98 -20.06
CA PHE A 198 18.59 -6.99 -19.00
C PHE A 198 18.27 -7.69 -17.67
N LEU A 199 17.23 -8.53 -17.64
CA LEU A 199 16.82 -9.23 -16.42
C LEU A 199 17.96 -10.09 -15.83
N ARG A 200 18.67 -10.86 -16.66
CA ARG A 200 19.79 -11.69 -16.19
C ARG A 200 20.91 -10.85 -15.60
N SER A 201 21.26 -9.75 -16.26
CA SER A 201 22.34 -8.87 -15.82
C SER A 201 22.01 -8.22 -14.47
N GLU A 202 20.79 -7.71 -14.30
CA GLU A 202 20.36 -7.08 -13.05
C GLU A 202 20.22 -8.07 -11.91
N LEU A 203 19.67 -9.26 -12.19
CA LEU A 203 19.61 -10.35 -11.19
C LEU A 203 21.01 -10.81 -10.77
N ALA A 204 21.97 -10.90 -11.69
CA ALA A 204 23.34 -11.26 -11.38
C ALA A 204 24.03 -10.20 -10.51
N LYS A 205 23.86 -8.91 -10.83
CA LYS A 205 24.38 -7.79 -10.03
C LYS A 205 23.84 -7.81 -8.60
N ARG A 206 22.52 -7.96 -8.44
CA ARG A 206 21.87 -8.01 -7.12
C ARG A 206 22.33 -9.23 -6.32
N LYS A 207 22.44 -10.40 -6.96
CA LYS A 207 22.95 -11.62 -6.32
C LYS A 207 24.41 -11.48 -5.84
N GLN A 208 25.24 -10.72 -6.56
CA GLN A 208 26.60 -10.42 -6.11
C GLN A 208 26.62 -9.47 -4.91
N ALA A 209 25.77 -8.46 -4.90
CA ALA A 209 25.64 -7.53 -3.77
C ALA A 209 25.09 -8.19 -2.49
N GLU A 210 24.31 -9.26 -2.63
CA GLU A 210 23.76 -10.04 -1.52
C GLU A 210 24.73 -11.09 -0.95
N ARG A 211 25.89 -11.33 -1.58
CA ARG A 211 26.90 -12.27 -1.05
C ARG A 211 27.70 -11.58 0.06
N PRO A 212 27.80 -12.19 1.26
CA PRO A 212 28.56 -11.66 2.39
C PRO A 212 30.06 -11.59 2.13
#